data_AF-A0A0A0D0F0-F1
#
_entry.id   AF-A0A0A0D0F0-F1
#
_cell.length_a   1.000
_cell.length_b   1.000
_cell.length_c   1.000
_cell.angle_alpha   90.00
_cell.angle_beta   90.00
_cell.angle_gamma   90.00
#
_symmetry.space_group_name_H-M   'P 1'
#
loop_
_entity.id
_entity.type
_entity.pdbx_description
1 polymer ?
#
loop_
_entity_poly.entity_id
_entity_poly.type
_entity_poly.pdbx_seq_one_letter_code
_entity_poly.pdbx_strand_id
1 'polypeptide(L)'
;ATAPELAAWRTAGGKLRVDQLALRWGPLQIDAGGTLDLDDKLQPQGTLTAKIRGYGAVIEDLQKAGVVKERDAGFAKVGLDLMAGQPAADGTRTVTAPITIEKGKISFGPLQVARLPEIRWKE
;
A
#
# COMPACT_ATOMS: atom_id res chain seq x y z
N ALA A 1 -9.87 8.12 19.47
CA ALA A 1 -10.90 8.85 18.76
C ALA A 1 -12.14 7.97 18.67
N THR A 2 -13.30 8.53 19.03
CA THR A 2 -14.61 7.90 18.87
C THR A 2 -15.21 8.23 17.50
N ALA A 3 -16.28 7.53 17.10
CA ALA A 3 -16.98 7.78 15.85
C ALA A 3 -17.51 9.24 15.75
N PRO A 4 -18.13 9.82 16.80
CA PRO A 4 -18.53 11.23 16.79
C PRO A 4 -17.35 12.20 16.60
N GLU A 5 -16.21 11.96 17.28
CA GLU A 5 -15.01 12.79 17.15
C GLU A 5 -14.44 12.76 15.73
N LEU A 6 -14.40 11.57 15.12
CA LEU A 6 -13.93 11.39 13.75
C LEU A 6 -14.89 11.99 12.72
N ALA A 7 -16.21 11.89 12.95
CA ALA A 7 -17.21 12.51 12.10
C ALA A 7 -17.09 14.04 12.11
N ALA A 8 -16.89 14.64 13.28
CA ALA A 8 -16.65 16.08 13.43
C ALA A 8 -15.34 16.50 12.73
N TRP A 9 -14.25 15.76 12.94
CA TRP A 9 -12.97 16.00 12.30
C TRP A 9 -13.07 15.94 10.76
N ARG A 10 -13.74 14.92 10.22
CA ARG A 10 -13.97 14.77 8.78
C ARG A 10 -14.78 15.94 8.23
N THR A 11 -15.89 16.29 8.89
CA THR A 11 -16.78 17.38 8.44
C THR A 11 -16.08 18.74 8.45
N ALA A 12 -15.10 18.93 9.33
CA ALA A 12 -14.23 20.11 9.34
C ALA A 12 -13.14 20.10 8.23
N GLY A 13 -13.13 19.12 7.33
CA GLY A 13 -12.13 18.99 6.26
C GLY A 13 -10.82 18.38 6.73
N GLY A 14 -10.85 17.59 7.80
CA GLY A 14 -9.68 16.93 8.38
C GLY A 14 -8.90 16.10 7.36
N LYS A 15 -7.58 16.28 7.33
CA LYS A 15 -6.64 15.50 6.53
C LYS A 15 -5.42 15.11 7.35
N LEU A 16 -4.95 13.89 7.15
CA LEU A 16 -3.68 13.41 7.67
C LEU A 16 -2.64 13.45 6.54
N ARG A 17 -1.67 14.35 6.67
CA ARG A 17 -0.50 14.35 5.79
C ARG A 17 0.56 13.41 6.36
N VAL A 18 1.05 12.52 5.53
CA VAL A 18 2.15 11.62 5.84
C VAL A 18 3.35 12.11 5.05
N ASP A 19 4.26 12.81 5.71
CA ASP A 19 5.45 13.35 5.05
C ASP A 19 6.43 12.23 4.70
N GLN A 20 6.60 11.27 5.62
CA GLN A 20 7.44 10.10 5.41
C GLN A 20 6.95 8.90 6.21
N LEU A 21 6.72 7.79 5.51
CA LEU A 21 6.48 6.47 6.06
C LEU A 21 7.59 5.54 5.54
N ALA A 22 8.31 4.89 6.44
CA ALA A 22 9.33 3.91 6.09
C ALA A 22 9.00 2.56 6.73
N LEU A 23 8.81 1.52 5.91
CA LEU A 23 8.69 0.14 6.34
C LEU A 23 9.91 -0.64 5.86
N ARG A 24 10.48 -1.44 6.75
CA ARG A 24 11.61 -2.34 6.48
C ARG A 24 11.27 -3.71 7.05
N TRP A 25 11.18 -4.73 6.20
CA TRP A 25 10.86 -6.09 6.62
C TRP A 25 11.62 -7.11 5.78
N GLY A 26 12.68 -7.69 6.37
CA GLY A 26 13.61 -8.55 5.63
C GLY A 26 14.15 -7.80 4.40
N PRO A 27 14.03 -8.37 3.18
CA PRO A 27 14.45 -7.70 1.95
C PRO A 27 13.49 -6.58 1.48
N LEU A 28 12.28 -6.51 2.02
CA LEU A 28 11.29 -5.51 1.63
C LEU A 28 11.62 -4.14 2.20
N GLN A 29 11.68 -3.14 1.33
CA GLN A 29 11.74 -1.75 1.73
C GLN A 29 10.64 -0.96 1.03
N ILE A 30 9.84 -0.25 1.83
CA ILE A 30 8.81 0.66 1.34
C ILE A 30 9.08 2.04 1.92
N ASP A 31 9.18 3.04 1.05
CA ASP A 31 9.18 4.46 1.40
C ASP A 31 7.92 5.08 0.80
N ALA A 32 7.09 5.76 1.60
CA ALA A 32 5.87 6.37 1.11
C ALA A 32 5.58 7.73 1.75
N GLY A 33 4.82 8.56 1.04
CA GLY A 33 4.32 9.83 1.55
C GLY A 33 3.05 10.23 0.81
N GLY A 34 2.20 11.04 1.41
CA GLY A 34 0.97 11.49 0.78
C GLY A 34 -0.06 11.98 1.78
N THR A 35 -1.34 11.79 1.47
CA THR A 35 -2.43 12.33 2.27
C THR A 35 -3.58 11.34 2.35
N LEU A 36 -4.10 11.19 3.56
CA LEU A 36 -5.24 10.36 3.90
C LEU A 36 -6.33 11.20 4.54
N ASP A 37 -7.57 10.77 4.37
CA ASP A 37 -8.73 11.27 5.09
C ASP A 37 -9.70 10.10 5.35
N LEU A 38 -10.94 10.41 5.72
CA LEU A 38 -11.98 9.44 6.01
C LEU A 38 -13.15 9.58 5.02
N ASP A 39 -13.64 8.45 4.54
CA ASP A 39 -14.86 8.38 3.73
C ASP A 39 -16.14 8.57 4.58
N ASP A 40 -17.30 8.48 3.94
CA ASP A 40 -18.61 8.67 4.60
C ASP A 40 -18.90 7.60 5.67
N LYS A 41 -18.20 6.46 5.64
CA LYS A 41 -18.29 5.38 6.63
C LYS A 41 -17.17 5.47 7.68
N LEU A 42 -16.51 6.62 7.75
CA LEU A 42 -15.35 6.86 8.60
C LEU A 42 -14.21 5.86 8.34
N GLN A 43 -14.08 5.34 7.12
CA GLN A 43 -12.98 4.45 6.75
C GLN A 43 -11.86 5.24 6.07
N PRO A 44 -10.59 4.85 6.26
CA PRO A 44 -9.47 5.49 5.59
C PRO A 44 -9.62 5.48 4.07
N GLN A 45 -9.35 6.62 3.45
CA GLN A 45 -9.20 6.76 2.01
C GLN A 45 -8.09 7.76 1.69
N GLY A 46 -7.62 7.77 0.44
CA GLY A 46 -6.62 8.72 -0.03
C GLY A 46 -5.50 8.05 -0.82
N THR A 47 -4.41 8.79 -1.03
CA THR A 47 -3.33 8.37 -1.91
C THR A 47 -1.98 8.66 -1.27
N LEU A 48 -1.10 7.66 -1.32
CA LEU A 48 0.30 7.76 -0.97
C LEU A 48 1.13 7.46 -2.23
N THR A 49 2.20 8.19 -2.49
CA THR A 49 3.21 7.74 -3.46
C THR A 49 4.19 6.84 -2.73
N ALA A 50 4.37 5.61 -3.21
CA ALA A 50 5.26 4.64 -2.60
C ALA A 50 6.38 4.21 -3.55
N LYS A 51 7.57 4.02 -2.98
CA LYS A 51 8.77 3.47 -3.61
C LYS A 51 9.08 2.15 -2.93
N ILE A 52 9.02 1.06 -3.68
CA ILE A 52 9.16 -0.32 -3.19
C ILE A 52 10.41 -0.96 -3.77
N ARG A 53 11.21 -1.60 -2.92
CA ARG A 53 12.39 -2.41 -3.29
C ARG A 53 12.29 -3.78 -2.63
N GLY A 54 12.94 -4.78 -3.23
CA GLY A 54 12.98 -6.15 -2.70
C GLY A 54 11.65 -6.92 -2.79
N TYR A 55 10.69 -6.43 -3.59
CA TYR A 55 9.39 -7.09 -3.81
C TYR A 55 9.52 -8.51 -4.36
N GLY A 56 10.55 -8.77 -5.18
CA GLY A 56 10.78 -10.08 -5.78
C GLY A 56 11.02 -11.18 -4.73
N ALA A 57 11.84 -10.90 -3.72
CA ALA A 57 12.13 -11.85 -2.65
C ALA A 57 10.88 -12.11 -1.77
N VAL A 58 10.09 -11.08 -1.49
CA VAL A 58 8.84 -11.23 -0.74
C VAL A 58 7.83 -12.10 -1.49
N ILE A 59 7.67 -11.87 -2.79
CA ILE A 59 6.74 -12.68 -3.62
C ILE A 59 7.17 -14.15 -3.62
N GLU A 60 8.48 -14.40 -3.72
CA GLU A 60 9.04 -15.75 -3.66
C GLU A 60 8.81 -16.41 -2.28
N ASP A 61 8.99 -15.68 -1.19
CA ASP A 61 8.74 -16.18 0.16
C ASP A 61 7.25 -16.48 0.40
N LEU A 62 6.36 -15.60 -0.08
CA LEU A 62 4.91 -15.82 -0.03
C LEU A 62 4.47 -17.02 -0.87
N GLN A 63 5.12 -17.24 -2.01
CA GLN A 63 4.91 -18.43 -2.84
C GLN A 63 5.35 -19.69 -2.09
N LYS A 64 6.56 -19.70 -1.51
CA LYS A 64 7.08 -20.84 -0.74
C LYS A 64 6.22 -21.15 0.49
N ALA A 65 5.65 -20.13 1.11
CA ALA A 65 4.73 -20.27 2.24
C ALA A 65 3.31 -20.73 1.83
N GLY A 66 3.03 -20.89 0.53
CA GLY A 66 1.72 -21.30 0.01
C GLY A 66 0.64 -20.22 0.11
N VAL A 67 1.00 -18.99 0.46
CA VAL A 67 0.08 -17.85 0.57
C VAL A 67 -0.35 -17.37 -0.83
N VAL A 68 0.56 -17.44 -1.80
CA VAL A 68 0.32 -17.07 -3.20
C VAL A 68 0.62 -18.27 -4.09
N LYS A 69 -0.27 -18.56 -5.05
CA LYS A 69 -0.04 -19.62 -6.04
C LYS A 69 1.10 -19.24 -6.97
N GLU A 70 1.92 -20.20 -7.37
CA GLU A 70 3.08 -20.00 -8.26
C GLU A 70 2.75 -19.17 -9.51
N ARG A 71 1.65 -19.49 -10.20
CA ARG A 71 1.21 -18.75 -11.38
C ARG A 71 0.96 -17.27 -11.07
N ASP A 72 0.30 -16.98 -9.96
CA ASP A 72 -0.09 -15.63 -9.58
C ASP A 72 1.15 -14.84 -9.09
N ALA A 73 2.09 -15.51 -8.43
CA ALA A 73 3.40 -14.96 -8.06
C ALA A 73 4.23 -14.58 -9.30
N GLY A 74 4.25 -15.46 -10.32
CA GLY A 74 4.91 -15.19 -11.59
C GLY A 74 4.34 -13.96 -12.30
N PHE A 75 3.01 -13.85 -12.41
CA PHE A 75 2.36 -12.68 -13.00
C PHE A 75 2.62 -11.39 -12.21
N ALA A 76 2.58 -11.46 -10.88
CA ALA A 76 2.89 -10.30 -10.03
C ALA A 76 4.33 -9.82 -10.25
N LYS A 77 5.30 -10.75 -10.32
CA LYS A 77 6.71 -10.42 -10.55
C LYS A 77 6.92 -9.76 -11.92
N VAL A 78 6.34 -10.32 -12.98
CA VAL A 78 6.40 -9.74 -14.34
C VAL A 78 5.76 -8.36 -14.37
N GLY A 79 4.56 -8.20 -13.80
CA GLY A 79 3.87 -6.90 -13.77
C GLY A 79 4.68 -5.83 -13.04
N LEU A 80 5.26 -6.17 -11.88
CA LEU A 80 6.11 -5.25 -11.13
C LEU A 80 7.43 -4.95 -11.84
N ASP A 81 8.04 -5.94 -12.50
CA ASP A 81 9.27 -5.74 -13.29
C ASP A 81 9.03 -4.82 -14.50
N LEU A 82 7.85 -4.87 -15.12
CA LEU A 82 7.46 -3.95 -16.20
C LEU A 82 7.22 -2.52 -15.69
N MET A 83 6.81 -2.36 -14.43
CA MET A 83 6.66 -1.06 -13.77
C MET A 83 7.96 -0.53 -13.16
N ALA A 84 8.94 -1.41 -12.96
CA ALA A 84 10.20 -1.05 -12.33
C ALA A 84 11.04 -0.16 -13.25
N GLY A 85 11.74 0.80 -12.64
CA GLY A 85 12.81 1.52 -13.34
C GLY A 85 14.01 0.62 -13.64
N GLN A 86 15.06 1.20 -14.23
CA GLN A 86 16.31 0.48 -14.44
C GLN A 86 16.83 -0.08 -13.10
N PRO A 87 17.35 -1.33 -13.09
CA PRO A 87 17.97 -1.90 -11.91
C PRO A 87 19.13 -1.03 -11.43
N ALA A 88 19.33 -0.95 -10.12
CA ALA A 88 20.56 -0.43 -9.56
C ALA A 88 21.75 -1.34 -9.88
N ALA A 89 22.98 -0.87 -9.62
CA ALA A 89 24.21 -1.61 -9.88
C ALA A 89 24.29 -2.96 -9.14
N ASP A 90 23.58 -3.09 -8.03
CA ASP A 90 23.43 -4.31 -7.23
C ASP A 90 22.33 -5.26 -7.76
N GLY A 91 21.67 -4.90 -8.87
CA GLY A 91 20.55 -5.64 -9.45
C GLY A 91 19.19 -5.35 -8.79
N THR A 92 19.14 -4.49 -7.77
CA THR A 92 17.89 -4.16 -7.08
C THR A 92 16.98 -3.34 -8.00
N ARG A 93 15.77 -3.86 -8.25
CA ARG A 93 14.72 -3.11 -8.93
C ARG A 93 13.89 -2.32 -7.93
N THR A 94 13.51 -1.12 -8.37
CA THR A 94 12.63 -0.23 -7.60
C THR A 94 11.39 0.06 -8.41
N VAL A 95 10.22 -0.14 -7.80
CA VAL A 95 8.94 0.27 -8.38
C VAL A 95 8.42 1.47 -7.62
N THR A 96 8.04 2.52 -8.33
CA THR A 96 7.39 3.70 -7.76
C THR A 96 5.98 3.80 -8.34
N ALA A 97 4.96 3.76 -7.49
CA ALA A 97 3.57 3.89 -7.92
C ALA A 97 2.70 4.46 -6.79
N PRO A 98 1.52 5.02 -7.11
CA PRO A 98 0.57 5.40 -6.08
C PRO A 98 0.01 4.17 -5.38
N ILE A 99 -0.05 4.21 -4.05
CA ILE A 99 -0.94 3.40 -3.22
C ILE A 99 -2.23 4.20 -3.04
N THR A 100 -3.34 3.69 -3.56
CA THR A 100 -4.65 4.30 -3.39
C THR A 100 -5.50 3.44 -2.46
N ILE A 101 -6.14 4.09 -1.49
CA ILE A 101 -7.16 3.49 -0.63
C ILE A 101 -8.49 4.12 -1.00
N GLU A 102 -9.41 3.33 -1.55
CA GLU A 102 -10.75 3.79 -1.89
C GLU A 102 -11.76 2.68 -1.59
N LYS A 103 -12.81 3.00 -0.81
CA LYS A 103 -13.89 2.07 -0.45
C LYS A 103 -13.33 0.74 0.10
N GLY A 104 -12.31 0.83 0.95
CA GLY A 104 -11.62 -0.31 1.57
C GLY A 104 -10.72 -1.12 0.63
N LYS A 105 -10.56 -0.76 -0.64
CA LYS A 105 -9.63 -1.43 -1.56
C LYS A 105 -8.28 -0.74 -1.51
N ILE A 106 -7.19 -1.51 -1.42
CA ILE A 106 -5.83 -1.02 -1.51
C ILE A 106 -5.26 -1.43 -2.87
N SER A 107 -4.86 -0.44 -3.66
CA SER A 107 -4.26 -0.64 -4.98
C SER A 107 -2.87 -0.03 -5.02
N PHE A 108 -1.94 -0.68 -5.72
CA PHE A 108 -0.61 -0.16 -6.06
C PHE A 108 -0.53 0.01 -7.58
N GLY A 109 -0.59 1.25 -8.07
CA GLY A 109 -0.82 1.53 -9.48
C GLY A 109 -2.13 0.85 -9.96
N PRO A 110 -2.11 0.12 -11.09
CA PRO A 110 -3.30 -0.57 -11.60
C PRO A 110 -3.63 -1.87 -10.85
N LEU A 111 -2.78 -2.32 -9.92
CA LEU A 111 -2.90 -3.62 -9.27
C LEU A 111 -3.64 -3.49 -7.93
N GLN A 112 -4.74 -4.21 -7.75
CA GLN A 112 -5.36 -4.32 -6.42
C GLN A 112 -4.57 -5.35 -5.59
N VAL A 113 -3.95 -4.90 -4.49
CA VAL A 113 -3.01 -5.71 -3.70
C VAL A 113 -3.61 -6.24 -2.41
N ALA A 114 -4.60 -5.53 -1.85
CA ALA A 114 -5.23 -5.93 -0.60
C ALA A 114 -6.62 -5.30 -0.44
N ARG A 115 -7.35 -5.74 0.58
CA ARG A 115 -8.56 -5.10 1.08
C ARG A 115 -8.32 -4.75 2.55
N LEU A 116 -8.61 -3.51 2.91
CA LEU A 116 -8.59 -3.07 4.30
C LEU A 116 -9.82 -3.65 5.02
N PRO A 117 -9.66 -4.31 6.18
CA PRO A 117 -10.79 -4.67 7.01
C PRO A 117 -11.49 -3.41 7.51
N GLU A 118 -12.80 -3.50 7.68
CA GLU A 118 -13.60 -2.39 8.20
C GLU A 118 -13.21 -2.10 9.65
N ILE A 119 -12.88 -0.83 9.92
CA ILE A 119 -12.51 -0.36 11.25
C ILE A 119 -13.80 -0.05 12.01
N ARG A 120 -14.00 -0.75 13.13
CA ARG A 120 -15.06 -0.44 14.10
C ARG A 120 -14.53 0.56 15.11
N TRP A 121 -14.96 1.81 14.95
CA TRP A 121 -14.64 2.87 15.89
C TRP A 121 -15.43 2.69 17.18
N LYS A 122 -14.87 3.19 18.29
CA LYS A 122 -15.61 3.27 19.56
C LYS A 122 -16.68 4.36 19.42
N GLU A 123 -17.83 4.15 20.04
CA GLU A 123 -18.87 5.19 20.19
C GLU A 123 -18.37 6.36 21.06
#